data_AF-A0A6P0M136-F1
#
_entry.id   AF-A0A6P0M136-F1
#
_cell.length_a   1.000
_cell.length_b   1.000
_cell.length_c   1.000
_cell.angle_alpha   90.00
_cell.angle_beta   90.00
_cell.angle_gamma   90.00
#
_symmetry.space_group_name_H-M   'P 1'
#
loop_
_entity.id
_entity.type
_entity.pdbx_description
1 polymer ?
#
loop_
_entity_poly.entity_id
_entity_poly.type
_entity_poly.pdbx_seq_one_letter_code
_entity_poly.pdbx_strand_id
1 'polypeptide(L)'
;MEQLPMSLKIEYGLFKLDFTDYHAVLGIPVDADVKAVRQRYLQIARRLHPDSCKASTEAEKNKANLLLTRLVNPAYEQLSRGHRDYAASLSHLSKRLGAQGDKISLASATAKQLLQAGANLDNLYRTSVDHLASEQYQALDQALAKIAEISELNLVYLMCKSGKGETVKTPVSTPVKTQATGVTQQNSQTTTGATSQGGSVGPKGVSRV
;
A
#
# COMPACT_ATOMS: atom_id res chain seq x y z
N MET A 1 38.84 0.43 -6.41
CA MET A 1 37.82 1.40 -6.87
C MET A 1 36.55 0.61 -7.09
N GLU A 2 35.71 0.52 -6.05
CA GLU A 2 34.44 -0.20 -6.12
C GLU A 2 33.46 0.69 -6.87
N GLN A 3 33.43 0.53 -8.20
CA GLN A 3 32.42 1.17 -9.02
C GLN A 3 31.10 0.45 -8.74
N LEU A 4 30.27 1.02 -7.86
CA LEU A 4 28.85 0.71 -7.76
C LEU A 4 28.18 1.29 -9.02
N PRO A 5 27.78 0.48 -10.02
CA PRO A 5 27.00 1.02 -11.10
C PRO A 5 25.54 1.11 -10.67
N MET A 6 24.84 2.00 -11.34
CA MET A 6 23.38 2.06 -11.47
C MET A 6 22.67 2.97 -10.48
N SER A 7 22.60 4.22 -10.92
CA SER A 7 21.42 5.05 -10.71
C SER A 7 20.16 4.21 -10.99
N LEU A 8 19.41 3.87 -9.95
CA LEU A 8 18.05 3.31 -10.05
C LEU A 8 17.10 4.41 -10.54
N LYS A 9 17.36 4.95 -11.73
CA LYS A 9 16.55 5.99 -12.36
C LYS A 9 15.45 5.31 -13.15
N ILE A 10 14.21 5.58 -12.75
CA ILE A 10 13.03 5.17 -13.50
C ILE A 10 12.61 6.40 -14.32
N GLU A 11 12.63 6.28 -15.64
CA GLU A 11 12.48 7.44 -16.55
C GLU A 11 11.07 7.58 -17.16
N TYR A 12 10.07 6.90 -16.60
CA TYR A 12 8.69 6.91 -17.12
C TYR A 12 7.65 7.00 -16.01
N GLY A 13 6.42 7.38 -16.37
CA GLY A 13 5.30 7.54 -15.43
C GLY A 13 5.45 8.74 -14.49
N LEU A 14 4.97 8.61 -13.26
CA LEU A 14 5.05 9.68 -12.26
C LEU A 14 6.50 10.02 -11.87
N PHE A 15 7.45 9.10 -12.06
CA PHE A 15 8.87 9.33 -11.81
C PHE A 15 9.46 10.44 -12.70
N LYS A 16 8.89 10.68 -13.90
CA LYS A 16 9.25 11.80 -14.77
C LYS A 16 8.86 13.18 -14.22
N LEU A 17 7.97 13.20 -13.23
CA LEU A 17 7.44 14.42 -12.61
C LEU A 17 8.05 14.66 -11.21
N ASP A 18 9.24 14.09 -10.96
CA ASP A 18 9.95 14.08 -9.68
C ASP A 18 9.10 13.50 -8.52
N PHE A 19 8.20 12.57 -8.83
CA PHE A 19 7.34 11.92 -7.85
C PHE A 19 7.67 10.44 -7.71
N THR A 20 7.99 9.99 -6.50
CA THR A 20 8.23 8.57 -6.23
C THR A 20 6.91 7.80 -6.11
N ASP A 21 6.63 6.96 -7.09
CA ASP A 21 5.40 6.17 -7.13
C ASP A 21 5.51 4.87 -6.33
N TYR A 22 5.20 4.93 -5.03
CA TYR A 22 5.19 3.76 -4.16
C TYR A 22 4.14 2.71 -4.55
N HIS A 23 3.03 3.12 -5.17
CA HIS A 23 2.02 2.19 -5.66
C HIS A 23 2.56 1.37 -6.83
N ALA A 24 3.29 2.01 -7.75
CA ALA A 24 3.97 1.31 -8.83
C ALA A 24 5.04 0.35 -8.32
N VAL A 25 5.84 0.74 -7.31
CA VAL A 25 6.85 -0.14 -6.72
C VAL A 25 6.24 -1.41 -6.13
N LEU A 26 5.09 -1.32 -5.44
CA LEU A 26 4.40 -2.50 -4.90
C LEU A 26 3.48 -3.20 -5.91
N GLY A 27 3.35 -2.64 -7.12
CA GLY A 27 2.48 -3.15 -8.16
C GLY A 27 1.03 -3.26 -7.70
N ILE A 28 0.51 -2.15 -7.17
CA ILE A 28 -0.87 -2.00 -6.69
C ILE A 28 -1.55 -0.77 -7.30
N PRO A 29 -2.88 -0.77 -7.41
CA PRO A 29 -3.65 0.41 -7.75
C PRO A 29 -3.43 1.58 -6.78
N VAL A 30 -3.54 2.83 -7.27
CA VAL A 30 -3.41 4.06 -6.44
C VAL A 30 -4.53 4.26 -5.41
N ASP A 31 -5.61 3.49 -5.52
CA ASP A 31 -6.73 3.45 -4.58
C ASP A 31 -6.74 2.19 -3.69
N ALA A 32 -5.65 1.42 -3.71
CA ALA A 32 -5.51 0.21 -2.89
C ALA A 32 -5.58 0.51 -1.39
N ASP A 33 -6.14 -0.43 -0.63
CA ASP A 33 -6.20 -0.35 0.82
C ASP A 33 -4.93 -0.90 1.49
N VAL A 34 -4.77 -0.60 2.79
CA VAL A 34 -3.62 -1.04 3.57
C VAL A 34 -3.49 -2.58 3.61
N LYS A 35 -4.61 -3.30 3.50
CA LYS A 35 -4.60 -4.77 3.45
C LYS A 35 -3.95 -5.25 2.14
N ALA A 36 -4.33 -4.70 1.00
CA ALA A 36 -3.75 -4.99 -0.31
C ALA A 36 -2.27 -4.62 -0.35
N VAL A 37 -1.88 -3.47 0.21
CA VAL A 37 -0.48 -3.04 0.37
C VAL A 37 0.32 -4.12 1.11
N ARG A 38 -0.17 -4.58 2.28
CA ARG A 38 0.52 -5.61 3.08
C ARG A 38 0.62 -6.94 2.34
N GLN A 39 -0.46 -7.37 1.68
CA GLN A 39 -0.46 -8.65 0.96
C GLN A 39 0.58 -8.63 -0.17
N ARG A 40 0.63 -7.56 -0.96
CA ARG A 40 1.59 -7.45 -2.07
C ARG A 40 3.02 -7.32 -1.60
N TYR A 41 3.27 -6.54 -0.55
CA TYR A 41 4.58 -6.49 0.09
C TYR A 41 5.09 -7.89 0.48
N LEU A 42 4.28 -8.69 1.18
CA LEU A 42 4.69 -10.04 1.59
C LEU A 42 4.97 -10.96 0.40
N GLN A 43 4.21 -10.82 -0.69
CA GLN A 43 4.45 -11.59 -1.92
C GLN A 43 5.77 -11.20 -2.60
N ILE A 44 6.09 -9.91 -2.65
CA ILE A 44 7.33 -9.40 -3.24
C ILE A 44 8.52 -9.76 -2.36
N ALA A 45 8.42 -9.53 -1.04
CA ALA A 45 9.48 -9.85 -0.09
C ALA A 45 9.86 -11.34 -0.15
N ARG A 46 8.87 -12.26 -0.19
CA ARG A 46 9.15 -13.70 -0.37
C ARG A 46 9.85 -14.03 -1.68
N ARG A 47 9.68 -13.23 -2.74
CA ARG A 47 10.37 -13.45 -4.02
C ARG A 47 11.79 -12.91 -4.01
N LEU A 48 12.01 -11.75 -3.38
CA LEU A 48 13.30 -11.04 -3.39
C LEU A 48 14.21 -11.39 -2.20
N HIS A 49 13.69 -12.06 -1.17
CA HIS A 49 14.48 -12.39 0.01
C HIS A 49 15.64 -13.33 -0.35
N PRO A 50 16.87 -13.08 0.15
CA PRO A 50 18.06 -13.85 -0.23
C PRO A 50 17.93 -15.36 0.01
N ASP A 51 17.14 -15.78 1.01
CA ASP A 51 16.95 -17.20 1.35
C ASP A 51 15.93 -17.93 0.46
N SER A 52 15.01 -17.21 -0.20
CA SER A 52 13.93 -17.81 -1.01
C SER A 52 13.99 -17.40 -2.48
N CYS A 53 14.88 -16.48 -2.84
CA CYS A 53 15.09 -16.05 -4.21
C CYS A 53 15.66 -17.20 -5.03
N LYS A 54 15.04 -17.53 -6.16
CA LYS A 54 15.53 -18.54 -7.13
C LYS A 54 16.77 -18.07 -7.90
N ALA A 55 17.41 -16.99 -7.44
CA ALA A 55 18.59 -16.41 -8.05
C ALA A 55 19.74 -17.41 -8.01
N SER A 56 20.29 -17.69 -9.19
CA SER A 56 21.34 -18.69 -9.36
C SER A 56 22.74 -18.08 -9.21
N THR A 57 22.86 -16.74 -9.32
CA THR A 57 24.12 -16.01 -9.23
C THR A 57 24.15 -15.04 -8.05
N GLU A 58 25.36 -14.74 -7.56
CA GLU A 58 25.57 -13.74 -6.51
C GLU A 58 25.15 -12.33 -6.96
N ALA A 59 25.37 -11.99 -8.23
CA ALA A 59 24.92 -10.74 -8.82
C ALA A 59 23.39 -10.57 -8.76
N GLU A 60 22.64 -11.63 -9.09
CA GLU A 60 21.17 -11.63 -8.97
C GLU A 60 20.71 -11.49 -7.52
N LYS A 61 21.36 -12.16 -6.57
CA LYS A 61 21.07 -12.04 -5.14
C LYS A 61 21.30 -10.61 -4.63
N ASN A 62 22.43 -10.00 -5.01
CA ASN A 62 22.75 -8.63 -4.68
C ASN A 62 21.73 -7.65 -5.28
N LYS A 63 21.31 -7.88 -6.53
CA LYS A 63 20.26 -7.09 -7.18
C LYS A 63 18.91 -7.22 -6.49
N ALA A 64 18.50 -8.44 -6.12
CA ALA A 64 17.26 -8.70 -5.39
C ALA A 64 17.25 -7.98 -4.03
N ASN A 65 18.35 -8.09 -3.28
CA ASN A 65 18.52 -7.39 -2.00
C ASN A 65 18.46 -5.87 -2.17
N LEU A 66 19.14 -5.33 -3.19
CA LEU A 66 19.12 -3.91 -3.49
C LEU A 66 17.70 -3.41 -3.79
N LEU A 67 16.94 -4.11 -4.65
CA LEU A 67 15.55 -3.79 -4.96
C LEU A 67 14.66 -3.85 -3.71
N LEU A 68 14.82 -4.88 -2.88
CA LEU A 68 14.05 -5.04 -1.65
C LEU A 68 14.31 -3.90 -0.67
N THR A 69 15.58 -3.61 -0.39
CA THR A 69 15.99 -2.65 0.65
C THR A 69 15.81 -1.20 0.21
N ARG A 70 16.06 -0.88 -1.06
CA ARG A 70 16.05 0.51 -1.56
C ARG A 70 14.73 0.95 -2.19
N LEU A 71 13.89 0.03 -2.65
CA LEU A 71 12.61 0.37 -3.28
C LEU A 71 11.42 -0.20 -2.50
N VAL A 72 11.38 -1.52 -2.32
CA VAL A 72 10.18 -2.21 -1.81
C VAL A 72 9.91 -1.89 -0.35
N ASN A 73 10.93 -1.92 0.52
CA ASN A 73 10.78 -1.61 1.94
C ASN A 73 10.32 -0.15 2.16
N PRO A 74 10.99 0.87 1.58
CA PRO A 74 10.50 2.25 1.66
C PRO A 74 9.07 2.43 1.16
N ALA A 75 8.71 1.80 0.04
CA ALA A 75 7.34 1.89 -0.50
C ALA A 75 6.31 1.32 0.46
N TYR A 76 6.60 0.17 1.08
CA TYR A 76 5.74 -0.43 2.09
C TYR A 76 5.62 0.44 3.35
N GLU A 77 6.72 0.99 3.86
CA GLU A 77 6.68 1.88 5.03
C GLU A 77 5.79 3.11 4.77
N GLN A 78 5.92 3.70 3.59
CA GLN A 78 5.14 4.88 3.20
C GLN A 78 3.65 4.57 3.08
N LEU A 79 3.29 3.47 2.43
CA LEU A 79 1.89 3.12 2.17
C LEU A 79 1.19 2.45 3.36
N SER A 80 1.88 1.62 4.13
CA SER A 80 1.27 0.87 5.25
C SER A 80 0.83 1.76 6.41
N ARG A 81 1.52 2.89 6.62
CA ARG A 81 1.19 3.86 7.68
C ARG A 81 0.18 4.91 7.24
N GLY A 82 -0.27 4.87 5.97
CA GLY A 82 -1.21 5.85 5.44
C GLY A 82 -0.68 7.28 5.52
N HIS A 83 0.57 7.52 5.13
CA HIS A 83 1.21 8.84 5.22
C HIS A 83 0.37 9.90 4.51
N ARG A 84 -0.20 10.81 5.30
CA ARG A 84 -1.06 11.89 4.82
C ARG A 84 -0.35 12.79 3.81
N ASP A 85 0.95 12.98 3.99
CA ASP A 85 1.76 13.84 3.11
C ASP A 85 1.93 13.24 1.71
N TYR A 86 2.15 11.92 1.63
CA TYR A 86 2.17 11.21 0.35
C TYR A 86 0.81 11.30 -0.34
N ALA A 87 -0.29 11.03 0.37
CA ALA A 87 -1.64 11.12 -0.18
C ALA A 87 -1.99 12.55 -0.63
N ALA A 88 -1.62 13.58 0.14
CA ALA A 88 -1.81 14.97 -0.22
C ALA A 88 -1.00 15.35 -1.46
N SER A 89 0.25 14.91 -1.54
CA SER A 89 1.13 15.15 -2.69
C SER A 89 0.58 14.47 -3.95
N LEU A 90 0.11 13.23 -3.83
CA LEU A 90 -0.55 12.49 -4.91
C LEU A 90 -1.82 13.20 -5.38
N SER A 91 -2.63 13.71 -4.45
CA SER A 91 -3.86 14.46 -4.76
C SER A 91 -3.55 15.78 -5.48
N HIS A 92 -2.56 16.53 -5.01
CA HIS A 92 -2.11 17.76 -5.68
C HIS A 92 -1.56 17.48 -7.08
N LEU A 93 -0.79 16.41 -7.22
CA LEU A 93 -0.28 15.96 -8.51
C LEU A 93 -1.42 15.60 -9.46
N SER A 94 -2.41 14.84 -8.99
CA SER A 94 -3.60 14.46 -9.76
C SER A 94 -4.34 15.69 -10.30
N LYS A 95 -4.59 16.69 -9.43
CA LYS A 95 -5.23 17.96 -9.85
C LYS A 95 -4.41 18.70 -10.91
N ARG A 96 -3.09 18.77 -10.74
CA ARG A 96 -2.18 19.38 -11.73
C ARG A 96 -2.21 18.63 -13.06
N LEU A 97 -2.26 17.30 -13.03
CA LEU A 97 -2.38 16.44 -14.21
C LEU A 97 -3.70 16.66 -14.93
N GLY A 98 -4.83 16.80 -14.22
CA GLY A 98 -6.12 17.11 -14.83
C GLY A 98 -6.14 18.45 -15.57
N ALA A 99 -5.37 19.44 -15.10
CA ALA A 99 -5.27 20.76 -15.73
C ALA A 99 -4.25 20.84 -16.88
N GLN A 100 -3.25 19.95 -16.91
CA GLN A 100 -2.12 20.01 -17.87
C GLN A 100 -1.95 18.72 -18.70
N GLY A 101 -2.94 17.83 -18.67
CA GLY A 101 -2.83 16.45 -19.18
C GLY A 101 -2.40 16.32 -20.63
N ASP A 102 -2.77 17.29 -21.48
CA ASP A 102 -2.47 17.28 -22.92
C ASP A 102 -0.97 17.38 -23.26
N LYS A 103 -0.11 17.71 -22.29
CA LYS A 103 1.34 17.87 -22.51
C LYS A 103 2.16 16.62 -22.20
N ILE A 104 1.52 15.52 -21.77
CA ILE A 104 2.25 14.34 -21.29
C ILE A 104 2.45 13.33 -22.41
N SER A 105 3.72 13.02 -22.69
CA SER A 105 4.09 11.97 -23.64
C SER A 105 3.99 10.59 -22.99
N LEU A 106 3.17 9.71 -23.57
CA LEU A 106 2.99 8.32 -23.14
C LEU A 106 3.82 7.36 -24.00
N ALA A 107 4.63 6.54 -23.35
CA ALA A 107 5.49 5.54 -23.97
C ALA A 107 4.74 4.24 -24.26
N SER A 108 3.98 3.71 -23.29
CA SER A 108 3.30 2.41 -23.37
C SER A 108 2.04 2.45 -24.25
N ALA A 109 1.84 1.39 -25.04
CA ALA A 109 0.59 1.14 -25.74
C ALA A 109 -0.60 0.98 -24.77
N THR A 110 -0.39 0.28 -23.66
CA THR A 110 -1.40 0.07 -22.62
C THR A 110 -1.84 1.39 -21.97
N ALA A 111 -0.90 2.33 -21.78
CA ALA A 111 -1.22 3.66 -21.27
C ALA A 111 -2.10 4.46 -22.25
N LYS A 112 -1.82 4.38 -23.56
CA LYS A 112 -2.65 5.00 -24.60
C LYS A 112 -4.04 4.38 -24.68
N GLN A 113 -4.14 3.05 -24.53
CA GLN A 113 -5.44 2.36 -24.45
C GLN A 113 -6.23 2.79 -23.21
N LEU A 114 -5.56 2.95 -22.07
CA LEU A 114 -6.20 3.40 -20.84
C LEU A 114 -6.76 4.81 -20.95
N LEU A 115 -6.07 5.71 -21.66
CA LEU A 115 -6.56 7.06 -21.95
C LEU A 115 -7.87 7.05 -22.75
N GLN A 116 -8.08 6.05 -23.59
CA GLN A 116 -9.29 5.88 -24.43
C GLN A 116 -10.38 5.05 -23.74
N ALA A 117 -10.16 4.56 -22.52
CA ALA A 117 -11.03 3.58 -21.87
C ALA A 117 -12.44 4.10 -21.50
N GLY A 118 -12.61 5.42 -21.36
CA GLY A 118 -13.90 6.05 -21.10
C GLY A 118 -14.57 5.55 -19.82
N ALA A 119 -15.66 4.81 -19.95
CA ALA A 119 -16.42 4.21 -18.84
C ALA A 119 -15.76 2.95 -18.25
N ASN A 120 -14.86 2.28 -18.99
CA ASN A 120 -14.17 1.07 -18.56
C ASN A 120 -12.84 1.35 -17.84
N LEU A 121 -12.59 2.62 -17.49
CA LEU A 121 -11.32 3.10 -16.95
C LEU A 121 -10.85 2.30 -15.73
N ASP A 122 -11.67 2.19 -14.68
CA ASP A 122 -11.27 1.54 -13.43
C ASP A 122 -10.98 0.04 -13.62
N ASN A 123 -11.78 -0.66 -14.44
CA ASN A 123 -11.58 -2.09 -14.69
C ASN A 123 -10.32 -2.34 -15.54
N LEU A 124 -10.14 -1.60 -16.63
CA LEU A 124 -8.97 -1.74 -17.49
C LEU A 124 -7.69 -1.38 -16.72
N TYR A 125 -7.72 -0.33 -15.91
CA TYR A 125 -6.62 0.07 -15.04
C TYR A 125 -6.23 -1.06 -14.08
N ARG A 126 -7.18 -1.56 -13.28
CA ARG A 126 -6.90 -2.62 -12.28
C ARG A 126 -6.37 -3.89 -12.94
N THR A 127 -7.01 -4.34 -14.01
CA THR A 127 -6.59 -5.55 -14.75
C THR A 127 -5.17 -5.40 -15.31
N SER A 128 -4.86 -4.22 -15.88
CA SER A 128 -3.53 -3.96 -16.45
C SER A 128 -2.45 -3.88 -15.37
N VAL A 129 -2.73 -3.23 -14.23
CA VAL A 129 -1.82 -3.19 -13.08
C VAL A 129 -1.60 -4.58 -12.52
N ASP A 130 -2.66 -5.37 -12.31
CA ASP A 130 -2.56 -6.74 -11.77
C ASP A 130 -1.72 -7.64 -12.69
N HIS A 131 -1.91 -7.52 -14.01
CA HIS A 131 -1.11 -8.24 -15.00
C HIS A 131 0.38 -7.89 -14.88
N LEU A 132 0.74 -6.62 -15.01
CA LEU A 132 2.14 -6.16 -14.94
C LEU A 132 2.78 -6.51 -13.60
N ALA A 133 2.01 -6.38 -12.51
CA ALA A 133 2.50 -6.64 -11.17
C ALA A 133 2.67 -8.14 -10.88
N SER A 134 2.06 -9.02 -11.66
CA SER A 134 2.34 -10.47 -11.60
C SER A 134 3.74 -10.79 -12.14
N GLU A 135 4.24 -10.00 -13.09
CA GLU A 135 5.52 -10.18 -13.81
C GLU A 135 6.67 -9.35 -13.22
N GLN A 136 6.35 -8.24 -12.57
CA GLN A 136 7.27 -7.18 -12.13
C GLN A 136 8.55 -7.64 -11.43
N TYR A 137 8.52 -8.73 -10.67
CA TYR A 137 9.69 -9.24 -9.94
C TYR A 137 10.07 -10.67 -10.34
N GLN A 138 9.57 -11.17 -11.47
CA GLN A 138 9.96 -12.47 -12.00
C GLN A 138 11.37 -12.41 -12.62
N ALA A 139 11.64 -11.37 -13.42
CA ALA A 139 12.95 -11.08 -13.99
C ALA A 139 13.49 -9.77 -13.40
N LEU A 140 14.53 -9.85 -12.57
CA LEU A 140 15.07 -8.69 -11.84
C LEU A 140 15.59 -7.59 -12.77
N ASP A 141 16.04 -7.96 -13.98
CA ASP A 141 16.47 -7.02 -15.01
C ASP A 141 15.34 -6.19 -15.60
N GLN A 142 14.12 -6.73 -15.61
CA GLN A 142 12.93 -6.06 -16.12
C GLN A 142 12.14 -5.33 -15.03
N ALA A 143 12.50 -5.52 -13.76
CA ALA A 143 11.72 -4.99 -12.64
C ALA A 143 11.53 -3.47 -12.71
N LEU A 144 12.59 -2.72 -13.02
CA LEU A 144 12.51 -1.27 -13.15
C LEU A 144 11.63 -0.85 -14.33
N ALA A 145 11.70 -1.56 -15.46
CA ALA A 145 10.86 -1.29 -16.63
C ALA A 145 9.38 -1.52 -16.31
N LYS A 146 9.06 -2.62 -15.64
CA LYS A 146 7.69 -2.95 -15.21
C LYS A 146 7.16 -1.96 -14.16
N ILE A 147 8.00 -1.51 -13.22
CA ILE A 147 7.63 -0.42 -12.30
C ILE A 147 7.32 0.86 -13.10
N ALA A 148 8.13 1.19 -14.11
CA ALA A 148 7.93 2.36 -14.95
C ALA A 148 6.59 2.30 -15.71
N GLU A 149 6.27 1.14 -16.30
CA GLU A 149 4.99 0.90 -16.99
C GLU A 149 3.80 1.04 -16.05
N ILE A 150 3.84 0.44 -14.85
CA ILE A 150 2.77 0.57 -13.86
C ILE A 150 2.61 2.05 -13.44
N SER A 151 3.72 2.77 -13.26
CA SER A 151 3.66 4.19 -12.92
C SER A 151 3.05 5.05 -14.04
N GLU A 152 3.25 4.66 -15.30
CA GLU A 152 2.60 5.31 -16.43
C GLU A 152 1.09 5.05 -16.44
N LEU A 153 0.64 3.83 -16.10
CA LEU A 153 -0.78 3.54 -15.91
C LEU A 153 -1.39 4.36 -14.77
N ASN A 154 -0.66 4.49 -13.65
CA ASN A 154 -1.08 5.32 -12.52
C ASN A 154 -1.24 6.78 -12.96
N LEU A 155 -0.26 7.33 -13.70
CA LEU A 155 -0.32 8.68 -14.23
C LEU A 155 -1.58 8.92 -15.08
N VAL A 156 -1.87 8.01 -16.03
CA VAL A 156 -3.05 8.14 -16.90
C VAL A 156 -4.34 8.05 -16.09
N TYR A 157 -4.43 7.10 -15.14
CA TYR A 157 -5.60 6.95 -14.29
C TYR A 157 -5.87 8.21 -13.45
N LEU A 158 -4.84 8.81 -12.84
CA LEU A 158 -4.97 10.05 -12.07
C LEU A 158 -5.41 11.23 -12.95
N MET A 159 -4.89 11.32 -14.17
CA MET A 159 -5.25 12.36 -15.14
C MET A 159 -6.72 12.24 -15.54
N CYS A 160 -7.18 11.02 -15.90
CA CYS A 160 -8.54 10.77 -16.32
C CYS A 160 -9.56 11.00 -15.19
N LYS A 161 -9.27 10.59 -13.94
CA LYS A 161 -10.19 10.83 -12.80
C LYS A 161 -10.27 12.31 -12.43
N SER A 162 -9.14 13.01 -12.46
CA SER A 162 -9.10 14.44 -12.16
C SER A 162 -9.87 15.27 -13.20
N GLY A 163 -9.79 14.90 -14.48
CA GLY A 163 -10.58 15.54 -15.55
C GLY A 163 -12.09 15.34 -15.40
N LYS A 164 -12.53 14.25 -14.75
CA LYS A 164 -13.94 13.98 -14.42
C LYS A 164 -14.38 14.61 -13.08
N GLY A 165 -13.50 15.36 -12.40
CA GLY A 165 -13.79 15.93 -11.08
C GLY A 165 -13.79 14.91 -9.94
N GLU A 166 -13.36 13.67 -10.20
CA GLU A 166 -13.25 12.63 -9.18
C GLU A 166 -11.89 12.71 -8.48
N THR A 167 -11.90 12.77 -7.15
CA THR A 167 -10.68 12.62 -6.36
C THR A 167 -10.43 11.14 -6.09
N VAL A 168 -9.20 10.68 -6.34
CA VAL A 168 -8.77 9.35 -5.87
C VAL A 168 -8.83 9.34 -4.36
N LYS A 169 -9.79 8.61 -3.80
CA LYS A 169 -9.93 8.42 -2.37
C LYS A 169 -8.92 7.37 -1.94
N THR A 170 -7.72 7.78 -1.52
CA THR A 170 -6.89 6.91 -0.68
C THR A 170 -7.68 6.60 0.60
N PRO A 171 -7.86 5.32 0.98
CA PRO A 171 -8.59 4.96 2.20
C PRO A 171 -7.74 5.38 3.41
N VAL A 172 -7.89 6.63 3.83
CA VAL A 172 -7.46 7.07 5.15
C VAL A 172 -8.44 6.47 6.14
N SER A 173 -7.94 5.58 6.99
CA SER A 173 -8.67 5.02 8.13
C SER A 173 -9.42 6.13 8.85
N THR A 174 -10.75 6.05 8.83
CA THR A 174 -11.60 6.91 9.63
C THR A 174 -11.29 6.64 11.11
N PRO A 175 -11.10 7.68 11.96
CA PRO A 175 -11.01 7.44 13.39
C PRO A 175 -12.38 6.92 13.85
N VAL A 176 -12.39 5.71 14.41
CA VAL A 176 -13.57 5.14 15.06
C VAL A 176 -13.98 6.10 16.18
N LYS A 177 -15.12 6.79 15.98
CA LYS A 177 -15.78 7.55 17.04
C LYS A 177 -16.37 6.52 18.01
N THR A 178 -15.62 6.19 19.06
CA THR A 178 -16.14 5.44 20.21
C THR A 178 -17.31 6.21 20.78
N GLN A 179 -18.52 5.68 20.57
CA GLN A 179 -19.71 6.15 21.27
C GLN A 179 -19.55 5.81 22.74
N ALA A 180 -19.38 6.83 23.57
CA ALA A 180 -19.56 6.72 25.01
C ALA A 180 -21.06 6.52 25.29
N THR A 181 -21.48 5.26 25.42
CA THR A 181 -22.73 4.91 26.11
C THR A 181 -22.56 5.24 27.59
N GLY A 182 -23.41 6.12 28.09
CA GLY A 182 -23.46 6.50 29.49
C GLY A 182 -23.79 5.31 30.40
N VAL A 183 -23.11 5.27 31.54
CA VAL A 183 -23.59 4.59 32.74
C VAL A 183 -23.28 5.48 33.93
N THR A 184 -24.36 5.90 34.58
CA THR A 184 -24.45 6.54 35.89
C THR A 184 -23.88 5.63 36.98
N GLN A 185 -23.06 6.17 37.90
CA GLN A 185 -22.85 5.67 39.28
C GLN A 185 -21.97 6.69 40.00
N GLN A 186 -22.54 7.63 40.75
CA GLN A 186 -22.90 7.53 42.17
C GLN A 186 -21.72 7.19 43.10
N ASN A 187 -21.33 8.26 43.79
CA ASN A 187 -20.40 8.40 44.89
C ASN A 187 -20.55 7.33 45.99
N SER A 188 -19.44 6.76 46.48
CA SER A 188 -19.24 6.46 47.91
C SER A 188 -17.76 6.17 48.21
N GLN A 189 -17.25 6.94 49.17
CA GLN A 189 -15.90 6.88 49.73
C GLN A 189 -15.70 5.67 50.65
N THR A 190 -14.47 5.19 50.61
CA THR A 190 -13.76 4.37 51.61
C THR A 190 -14.03 4.72 53.08
N THR A 191 -14.27 3.70 53.91
CA THR A 191 -13.72 3.61 55.28
C THR A 191 -13.46 2.15 55.69
N THR A 192 -12.17 1.89 55.94
CA THR A 192 -11.53 1.09 57.02
C THR A 192 -12.36 0.16 57.91
N GLY A 193 -11.83 -1.05 58.17
CA GLY A 193 -11.88 -1.66 59.52
C GLY A 193 -12.17 -3.17 59.63
N ALA A 194 -11.11 -3.96 59.82
CA ALA A 194 -10.93 -4.93 60.90
C ALA A 194 -11.98 -6.06 61.22
N THR A 195 -11.49 -7.30 61.11
CA THR A 195 -11.54 -8.37 62.15
C THR A 195 -12.65 -9.44 62.15
N SER A 196 -12.17 -10.69 62.01
CA SER A 196 -12.52 -11.97 62.67
C SER A 196 -13.82 -12.74 62.40
N GLN A 197 -13.59 -14.03 62.11
CA GLN A 197 -14.21 -15.25 62.67
C GLN A 197 -15.65 -15.66 62.30
N GLY A 198 -15.74 -16.91 61.81
CA GLY A 198 -16.50 -17.95 62.52
C GLY A 198 -17.75 -18.52 61.83
N GLY A 199 -17.81 -19.86 61.74
CA GLY A 199 -19.04 -20.67 61.56
C GLY A 199 -19.37 -21.00 60.10
N SER A 200 -19.11 -22.19 59.57
CA SER A 200 -19.73 -23.51 59.85
C SER A 200 -21.19 -23.64 59.38
N VAL A 201 -21.52 -24.84 58.90
CA VAL A 201 -22.80 -25.37 58.36
C VAL A 201 -22.88 -25.25 56.83
N GLY A 202 -22.99 -26.30 56.01
CA GLY A 202 -23.24 -27.74 56.19
C GLY A 202 -23.86 -28.26 54.88
N PRO A 203 -23.50 -29.46 54.36
CA PRO A 203 -23.84 -29.88 53.00
C PRO A 203 -25.09 -30.77 52.94
N LYS A 204 -25.88 -30.67 51.86
CA LYS A 204 -26.77 -31.72 51.33
C LYS A 204 -26.79 -31.55 49.80
N GLY A 205 -26.40 -32.51 48.97
CA GLY A 205 -26.99 -33.85 48.79
C GLY A 205 -28.36 -33.69 48.09
N VAL A 206 -28.76 -34.39 47.03
CA VAL A 206 -28.30 -35.63 46.40
C VAL A 206 -28.97 -35.72 45.00
N SER A 207 -28.35 -36.49 44.11
CA SER A 207 -28.80 -37.06 42.82
C SER A 207 -30.29 -37.36 42.58
N ARG A 208 -30.67 -37.16 41.29
CA ARG A 208 -31.28 -38.12 40.33
C ARG A 208 -32.48 -38.96 40.80
N VAL A 209 -33.65 -38.77 40.16
CA VAL A 209 -34.29 -39.65 39.14
C VAL A 209 -35.33 -38.81 38.40
#